data_AF-A0A0J9EVL4-F1
#
_entry.id   AF-A0A0J9EVL4-F1
#
_cell.length_a   1.000
_cell.length_b   1.000
_cell.length_c   1.000
_cell.angle_alpha   90.00
_cell.angle_beta   90.00
_cell.angle_gamma   90.00
#
_symmetry.space_group_name_H-M   'P 1'
#
loop_
_entity.id
_entity.type
_entity.pdbx_description
1 polymer ?
#
loop_
_entity_poly.entity_id
_entity_poly.type
_entity_poly.pdbx_seq_one_letter_code
_entity_poly.pdbx_strand_id
1 'polypeptide(L)'
;MTTTQGLAALVKSPILKYIATLSTGSPTLAYLLAEQIPIEQLPVVIGKLQMGYDLFSLLNPDEGKNRRNFDLLMLWPLLLENPGKPEQNAWAFGHALVEYWTKDLTIEQLRKRFEYYFQQVQSKSETT
;
A
#
# COMPACT_ATOMS: atom_id res chain seq x y z
N MET A 1 18.53 -20.77 10.43
CA MET A 1 17.90 -20.10 9.28
C MET A 1 16.54 -20.75 9.03
N THR A 2 15.43 -20.24 9.58
CA THR A 2 14.10 -20.90 9.43
C THR A 2 12.90 -19.96 9.61
N THR A 3 13.04 -18.81 10.28
CA THR A 3 11.88 -17.96 10.64
C THR A 3 11.44 -17.01 9.52
N THR A 4 12.35 -16.49 8.70
CA THR A 4 12.01 -15.55 7.61
C THR A 4 11.39 -16.24 6.39
N GLN A 5 11.88 -17.43 6.02
CA GLN A 5 11.33 -18.20 4.89
C GLN A 5 9.96 -18.82 5.21
N GLY A 6 9.75 -19.27 6.46
CA GLY A 6 8.47 -19.81 6.91
C GLY A 6 7.37 -18.75 7.01
N LEU A 7 7.67 -17.55 7.53
CA LEU A 7 6.72 -16.42 7.51
C LEU A 7 6.43 -15.97 6.08
N ALA A 8 7.45 -15.85 5.23
CA ALA A 8 7.24 -15.48 3.83
C ALA A 8 6.34 -16.50 3.12
N ALA A 9 6.50 -17.80 3.36
CA ALA A 9 5.65 -18.83 2.77
C ALA A 9 4.19 -18.79 3.29
N LEU A 10 4.00 -18.57 4.60
CA LEU A 10 2.67 -18.48 5.21
C LEU A 10 1.91 -17.21 4.80
N VAL A 11 2.63 -16.11 4.61
CA VAL A 11 2.04 -14.83 4.22
C VAL A 11 1.84 -14.73 2.68
N LYS A 12 2.69 -15.38 1.88
CA LYS A 12 2.61 -15.37 0.39
C LYS A 12 1.31 -15.96 -0.17
N SER A 13 0.66 -16.92 0.49
CA SER A 13 -0.35 -17.75 -0.20
C SER A 13 -1.80 -17.36 0.04
N PRO A 14 -2.27 -17.01 1.26
CA PRO A 14 -3.69 -16.69 1.48
C PRO A 14 -3.96 -15.19 1.47
N ILE A 15 -3.19 -14.39 2.22
CA ILE A 15 -3.51 -12.98 2.48
C ILE A 15 -3.20 -12.11 1.26
N LEU A 16 -1.99 -12.27 0.68
CA LEU A 16 -1.61 -11.53 -0.52
C LEU A 16 -2.49 -11.91 -1.71
N LYS A 17 -2.75 -13.21 -1.87
CA LYS A 17 -3.69 -13.72 -2.86
C LYS A 17 -5.09 -13.18 -2.64
N TYR A 18 -5.58 -13.12 -1.40
CA TYR A 18 -6.91 -12.63 -1.08
C TYR A 18 -7.04 -11.14 -1.42
N ILE A 19 -6.10 -10.31 -0.97
CA ILE A 19 -6.18 -8.85 -1.20
C ILE A 19 -5.94 -8.52 -2.67
N ALA A 20 -5.00 -9.18 -3.34
CA ALA A 20 -4.79 -8.98 -4.76
C ALA A 20 -5.92 -9.58 -5.61
N THR A 21 -6.56 -10.69 -5.22
CA THR A 21 -7.76 -11.20 -5.92
C THR A 21 -8.95 -10.28 -5.71
N LEU A 22 -9.16 -9.78 -4.49
CA LEU A 22 -10.22 -8.81 -4.18
C LEU A 22 -10.07 -7.53 -4.98
N SER A 23 -8.83 -7.10 -5.19
CA SER A 23 -8.55 -5.81 -5.78
C SER A 23 -8.31 -5.84 -7.29
N THR A 24 -7.85 -6.96 -7.85
CA THR A 24 -7.65 -7.13 -9.30
C THR A 24 -8.72 -8.00 -9.97
N GLY A 25 -9.57 -8.68 -9.19
CA GLY A 25 -10.57 -9.63 -9.67
C GLY A 25 -10.00 -10.96 -10.20
N SER A 26 -8.66 -11.13 -10.25
CA SER A 26 -8.02 -12.30 -10.85
C SER A 26 -6.96 -12.94 -9.92
N PRO A 27 -7.12 -14.21 -9.54
CA PRO A 27 -6.13 -14.96 -8.77
C PRO A 27 -4.76 -15.09 -9.45
N THR A 28 -4.73 -15.05 -10.79
CA THR A 28 -3.49 -15.21 -11.57
C THR A 28 -2.63 -13.95 -11.51
N LEU A 29 -3.25 -12.76 -11.58
CA LEU A 29 -2.53 -11.49 -11.45
C LEU A 29 -1.96 -11.32 -10.04
N ALA A 30 -2.71 -11.75 -9.02
CA ALA A 30 -2.23 -11.79 -7.65
C ALA A 30 -0.93 -12.59 -7.49
N TYR A 31 -0.80 -13.72 -8.18
CA TYR A 31 0.38 -14.57 -8.12
C TYR A 31 1.61 -13.90 -8.76
N LEU A 32 1.44 -13.30 -9.94
CA LEU A 32 2.52 -12.58 -10.63
C LEU A 32 3.02 -11.37 -9.83
N LEU A 33 2.09 -10.62 -9.22
CA LEU A 33 2.43 -9.48 -8.36
C LEU A 33 3.21 -9.92 -7.12
N ALA A 34 2.83 -11.05 -6.51
CA ALA A 34 3.53 -11.63 -5.37
C ALA A 34 4.98 -12.04 -5.69
N GLU A 35 5.24 -12.49 -6.93
CA GLU A 35 6.58 -12.88 -7.38
C GLU A 35 7.51 -11.69 -7.62
N GLN A 36 6.97 -10.51 -7.95
CA GLN A 36 7.77 -9.31 -8.19
C GLN A 36 8.27 -8.63 -6.91
N ILE A 37 7.71 -8.96 -5.75
CA ILE A 37 8.12 -8.35 -4.48
C ILE A 37 9.37 -9.08 -3.95
N PRO A 38 10.51 -8.37 -3.75
CA PRO A 38 11.66 -8.92 -3.05
C PRO A 38 11.27 -9.44 -1.67
N ILE A 39 11.79 -10.60 -1.26
CA ILE A 39 11.36 -11.29 -0.02
C ILE A 39 11.59 -10.42 1.22
N GLU A 40 12.61 -9.56 1.18
CA GLU A 40 13.02 -8.66 2.25
C GLU A 40 12.03 -7.49 2.42
N GLN A 41 11.38 -7.07 1.35
CA GLN A 41 10.42 -5.97 1.35
C GLN A 41 8.98 -6.44 1.56
N LEU A 42 8.74 -7.75 1.48
CA LEU A 42 7.43 -8.37 1.61
C LEU A 42 6.67 -7.91 2.87
N PRO A 43 7.27 -7.84 4.08
CA PRO A 43 6.55 -7.37 5.27
C PRO A 43 6.09 -5.92 5.16
N VAL A 44 6.90 -5.05 4.55
CA VAL A 44 6.60 -3.63 4.38
C VAL A 44 5.47 -3.43 3.37
N VAL A 45 5.58 -4.11 2.22
CA VAL A 45 4.55 -4.03 1.16
C VAL A 45 3.20 -4.51 1.67
N ILE A 46 3.18 -5.58 2.47
CA ILE A 46 1.96 -6.11 3.07
C ILE A 46 1.40 -5.19 4.12
N GLY A 47 2.24 -4.61 4.97
CA GLY A 47 1.79 -3.62 5.96
C GLY A 47 1.13 -2.40 5.30
N LYS A 48 1.71 -1.88 4.22
CA LYS A 48 1.09 -0.79 3.44
C LYS A 48 -0.22 -1.21 2.78
N LEU A 49 -0.25 -2.41 2.23
CA LEU A 49 -1.43 -2.93 1.54
C LEU A 49 -2.58 -3.20 2.52
N GLN A 50 -2.28 -3.73 3.71
CA GLN A 50 -3.24 -3.82 4.82
C GLN A 50 -3.71 -2.43 5.25
N MET A 51 -2.79 -1.49 5.49
CA MET A 51 -3.14 -0.10 5.83
C MET A 51 -4.04 0.54 4.76
N GLY A 52 -3.75 0.32 3.49
CA GLY A 52 -4.56 0.82 2.39
C GLY A 52 -5.97 0.25 2.41
N TYR A 53 -6.12 -1.06 2.66
CA TYR A 53 -7.42 -1.69 2.79
C TYR A 53 -8.20 -1.19 4.02
N ASP A 54 -7.53 -1.09 5.18
CA ASP A 54 -8.14 -0.61 6.43
C ASP A 54 -8.64 0.83 6.26
N LEU A 55 -7.80 1.72 5.71
CA LEU A 55 -8.17 3.11 5.41
C LEU A 55 -9.29 3.20 4.37
N PHE A 56 -9.24 2.36 3.32
CA PHE A 56 -10.30 2.31 2.33
C PHE A 56 -11.65 1.92 2.97
N SER A 57 -11.66 0.89 3.81
CA SER A 57 -12.86 0.43 4.53
C SER A 57 -13.38 1.46 5.52
N LEU A 58 -12.49 2.23 6.16
CA LEU A 58 -12.87 3.29 7.11
C LEU A 58 -13.43 4.53 6.40
N LEU A 59 -12.87 4.89 5.24
CA LEU A 59 -13.23 6.10 4.49
C LEU A 59 -14.40 5.86 3.52
N ASN A 60 -14.73 4.61 3.21
CA ASN A 60 -15.89 4.23 2.38
C ASN A 60 -16.88 3.31 3.13
N PRO A 61 -17.49 3.75 4.25
CA PRO A 61 -18.37 2.89 5.04
C PRO A 61 -19.77 2.67 4.43
N ASP A 62 -20.24 3.50 3.48
CA ASP A 62 -21.63 3.44 2.95
C ASP A 62 -21.73 3.68 1.43
N GLU A 63 -22.75 3.08 0.81
CA GLU A 63 -23.03 2.98 -0.64
C GLU A 63 -23.39 4.31 -1.36
N GLY A 64 -22.71 5.42 -1.06
CA GLY A 64 -22.93 6.75 -1.63
C GLY A 64 -22.09 7.10 -2.87
N LYS A 65 -22.45 8.20 -3.54
CA LYS A 65 -22.07 8.71 -4.89
C LYS A 65 -20.58 8.70 -5.31
N ASN A 66 -19.63 8.37 -4.45
CA ASN A 66 -18.19 8.36 -4.73
C ASN A 66 -17.55 7.00 -4.43
N ARG A 67 -18.13 5.89 -4.92
CA ARG A 67 -17.48 4.57 -4.88
C ARG A 67 -16.25 4.56 -5.77
N ARG A 68 -15.10 5.00 -5.26
CA ARG A 68 -13.83 4.54 -5.80
C ARG A 68 -13.70 3.07 -5.46
N ASN A 69 -13.51 2.21 -6.45
CA ASN A 69 -13.12 0.84 -6.18
C ASN A 69 -11.70 0.86 -5.58
N PHE A 70 -11.45 -0.04 -4.63
CA PHE A 70 -10.10 -0.29 -4.19
C PHE A 70 -9.34 -0.99 -5.31
N ASP A 71 -8.61 -0.22 -6.11
CA ASP A 71 -7.79 -0.70 -7.23
C ASP A 71 -6.31 -0.77 -6.82
N LEU A 72 -5.85 -1.99 -6.52
CA LEU A 72 -4.50 -2.30 -6.11
C LEU A 72 -3.51 -2.10 -7.24
N LEU A 73 -3.92 -2.29 -8.50
CA LEU A 73 -3.02 -2.07 -9.64
C LEU A 73 -2.66 -0.59 -9.75
N MET A 74 -3.60 0.31 -9.45
CA MET A 74 -3.32 1.74 -9.40
C MET A 74 -2.36 2.12 -8.26
N LEU A 75 -2.42 1.42 -7.13
CA LEU A 75 -1.55 1.67 -5.97
C LEU A 75 -0.22 0.93 -6.06
N TRP A 76 -0.10 -0.06 -6.94
CA TRP A 76 1.05 -0.96 -7.03
C TRP A 76 2.40 -0.25 -7.21
N PRO A 77 2.55 0.75 -8.10
CA PRO A 77 3.81 1.48 -8.23
C PRO A 77 4.23 2.12 -6.91
N LEU A 78 3.28 2.68 -6.16
CA LEU A 78 3.54 3.35 -4.89
C LEU A 78 3.81 2.37 -3.72
N LEU A 79 3.26 1.15 -3.81
CA LEU A 79 3.54 0.09 -2.84
C LEU A 79 4.98 -0.42 -2.94
N LEU A 80 5.52 -0.48 -4.15
CA LEU A 80 6.91 -0.89 -4.41
C LEU A 80 7.92 0.23 -4.10
N GLU A 81 7.48 1.49 -4.10
CA GLU A 81 8.31 2.64 -3.71
C GLU A 81 8.54 2.63 -2.19
N ASN A 82 9.69 2.11 -1.76
CA ASN A 82 10.11 2.04 -0.36
C ASN A 82 11.35 2.93 -0.06
N PRO A 83 11.37 4.24 -0.38
CA PRO A 83 12.48 5.10 0.03
C PRO A 83 12.52 5.29 1.55
N GLY A 84 13.75 5.46 2.08
CA GLY A 84 13.99 5.85 3.47
C GLY A 84 13.64 4.78 4.50
N LYS A 85 13.30 5.23 5.71
CA LYS A 85 12.91 4.33 6.81
C LYS A 85 11.46 3.83 6.61
N PRO A 86 11.16 2.56 6.94
CA PRO A 86 9.81 2.00 6.80
C PRO A 86 8.71 2.84 7.47
N GLU A 87 8.99 3.43 8.64
CA GLU A 87 8.02 4.23 9.39
C GLU A 87 7.67 5.53 8.68
N GLN A 88 8.69 6.21 8.12
CA GLN A 88 8.51 7.45 7.36
C GLN A 88 7.69 7.20 6.10
N ASN A 89 7.98 6.08 5.44
CA ASN A 89 7.30 5.69 4.24
C ASN A 89 5.82 5.34 4.50
N ALA A 90 5.56 4.52 5.51
CA ALA A 90 4.21 4.16 5.92
C ALA A 90 3.39 5.40 6.32
N TRP A 91 4.01 6.34 7.03
CA TRP A 91 3.37 7.61 7.39
C TRP A 91 2.99 8.43 6.15
N ALA A 92 3.93 8.64 5.22
CA ALA A 92 3.68 9.40 4.00
C ALA A 92 2.61 8.75 3.11
N PHE A 93 2.65 7.42 2.99
CA PHE A 93 1.69 6.63 2.24
C PHE A 93 0.27 6.76 2.82
N GLY A 94 0.11 6.63 4.13
CA GLY A 94 -1.20 6.76 4.78
C GLY A 94 -1.83 8.15 4.58
N HIS A 95 -1.06 9.22 4.78
CA HIS A 95 -1.55 10.60 4.54
C HIS A 95 -1.93 10.84 3.09
N ALA A 96 -1.12 10.35 2.14
CA ALA A 96 -1.42 10.48 0.71
C ALA A 96 -2.71 9.73 0.33
N LEU A 97 -2.93 8.54 0.87
CA LEU A 97 -4.13 7.75 0.62
C LEU A 97 -5.40 8.38 1.18
N VAL A 98 -5.35 8.90 2.40
CA VAL A 98 -6.49 9.62 3.00
C VAL A 98 -6.90 10.79 2.10
N GLU A 99 -5.94 11.57 1.63
CA GLU A 99 -6.24 12.68 0.71
C GLU A 99 -6.73 12.22 -0.65
N TYR A 100 -6.17 11.15 -1.18
CA TYR A 100 -6.61 10.60 -2.45
C TYR A 100 -8.09 10.21 -2.42
N TRP A 101 -8.53 9.51 -1.38
CA TRP A 101 -9.94 9.09 -1.26
C TRP A 101 -10.88 10.21 -0.81
N THR A 102 -10.43 11.16 0.00
CA THR A 102 -11.30 12.25 0.51
C THR A 102 -11.43 13.44 -0.43
N LYS A 103 -10.42 13.72 -1.26
CA LYS A 103 -10.39 14.88 -2.18
C LYS A 103 -10.56 14.49 -3.65
N ASP A 104 -10.92 13.25 -3.93
CA ASP A 104 -11.10 12.72 -5.28
C ASP A 104 -9.89 12.99 -6.21
N LEU A 105 -8.66 12.80 -5.69
CA LEU A 105 -7.43 13.08 -6.44
C LEU A 105 -7.16 12.06 -7.55
N THR A 106 -6.44 12.45 -8.60
CA THR A 106 -5.93 11.52 -9.62
C THR A 106 -4.72 10.73 -9.12
N ILE A 107 -4.33 9.66 -9.82
CA ILE A 107 -3.14 8.85 -9.50
C ILE A 107 -1.86 9.70 -9.55
N GLU A 108 -1.74 10.60 -10.52
CA GLU A 108 -0.59 11.52 -10.61
C GLU A 108 -0.52 12.46 -9.40
N GLN A 109 -1.67 12.93 -8.93
CA GLN A 109 -1.77 13.76 -7.74
C GLN A 109 -1.43 12.95 -6.48
N LEU A 110 -1.86 11.69 -6.38
CA LEU A 110 -1.50 10.79 -5.27
C LEU A 110 0.02 10.67 -5.14
N ARG A 111 0.75 10.44 -6.24
CA ARG A 111 2.22 10.38 -6.21
C ARG A 111 2.83 11.68 -5.68
N LYS A 112 2.36 12.84 -6.16
CA LYS A 112 2.83 14.15 -5.68
C LYS A 112 2.56 14.34 -4.18
N ARG A 113 1.40 13.89 -3.68
CA ARG A 113 1.10 13.95 -2.23
C ARG A 113 1.99 13.03 -1.43
N PHE A 114 2.27 11.82 -1.92
CA PHE A 114 3.22 10.92 -1.27
C PHE A 114 4.62 11.55 -1.16
N GLU A 115 5.16 12.08 -2.26
CA GLU A 115 6.46 12.76 -2.27
C GLU A 115 6.49 13.95 -1.31
N TYR A 116 5.43 14.77 -1.31
CA TYR A 116 5.28 15.89 -0.39
C TYR A 116 5.33 15.45 1.08
N TYR A 117 4.56 14.44 1.45
CA TYR A 117 4.53 13.93 2.83
C TYR A 117 5.84 13.23 3.22
N PHE A 118 6.49 12.58 2.26
CA PHE A 118 7.78 11.94 2.47
C PHE A 118 8.88 12.97 2.76
N GLN A 119 8.94 14.05 1.98
CA GLN A 119 9.86 15.16 2.25
C GLN A 119 9.57 15.84 3.60
N GLN A 120 8.29 16.01 3.93
CA GLN A 120 7.88 16.62 5.19
C GLN A 120 8.36 15.80 6.41
N VAL A 121 8.21 14.47 6.38
CA VAL A 121 8.63 13.62 7.49
C VAL A 121 10.16 13.51 7.59
N GLN A 122 10.87 13.54 6.45
CA GLN A 122 12.33 13.60 6.44
C GLN A 122 12.86 14.88 7.09
N SER A 123 12.34 16.04 6.68
CA SER A 123 12.73 17.33 7.25
C SER A 123 12.52 17.41 8.76
N LYS A 124 11.42 16.83 9.28
CA LYS A 124 11.16 16.79 10.73
C LYS A 124 12.14 15.87 11.48
N SER A 125 12.59 14.80 10.85
CA SER A 125 13.51 13.84 11.47
C SER A 125 14.96 14.31 11.56
N GLU A 126 15.35 15.35 10.80
CA GLU A 126 16.69 15.95 10.86
C GLU A 126 16.82 17.02 11.95
N THR A 127 15.70 17.57 12.40
CA THR A 127 15.63 18.61 13.45
C THR A 127 15.47 18.08 14.88
N THR A 128 15.47 16.76 15.09
CA THR A 128 15.31 16.11 16.41
C THR A 128 16.50 15.23 16.74
#